data_AF-A0A969RYF4-F1
#
_entry.id   AF-A0A969RYF4-F1
#
_cell.length_a   1.000
_cell.length_b   1.000
_cell.length_c   1.000
_cell.angle_alpha   90.00
_cell.angle_beta   90.00
_cell.angle_gamma   90.00
#
_symmetry.space_group_name_H-M   'P 1'
#
loop_
_entity.id
_entity.type
_entity.pdbx_description
1 polymer ?
#
loop_
_entity_poly.entity_id
_entity_poly.type
_entity_poly.pdbx_seq_one_letter_code
_entity_poly.pdbx_strand_id
1 'polypeptide(L)'
;MSEKQAQELDVKAYTQWSPYLEKCCLWLSANESYERAAEDIQVLTGVVMSHSTQQRLVHRQTFDLPQVGQTVEEMSVDGGKVRLRTPKGEPSDWRDYKAVNLHQCCVSAFFQENSSSMSISSRSESSAVSCNTT
;
A
#
# COMPACT_ATOMS: atom_id res chain seq x y z
N MET A 1 11.64 2.76 24.62
CA MET A 1 12.92 2.25 24.10
C MET A 1 14.05 2.94 24.84
N SER A 2 15.07 2.21 25.29
CA SER A 2 16.24 2.82 25.98
C SER A 2 17.15 3.54 24.98
N GLU A 3 17.88 4.57 25.42
CA GLU A 3 18.88 5.27 24.58
C GLU A 3 19.92 4.32 23.97
N LYS A 4 20.35 3.30 24.73
CA LYS A 4 21.30 2.29 24.24
C LYS A 4 20.73 1.48 23.07
N GLN A 5 19.47 1.05 23.20
CA GLN A 5 18.78 0.31 22.14
C GLN A 5 18.51 1.20 20.92
N ALA A 6 18.22 2.48 21.17
CA ALA A 6 18.01 3.45 20.10
C ALA A 6 19.30 3.69 19.28
N GLN A 7 20.44 3.76 19.96
CA GLN A 7 21.74 3.89 19.31
C GLN A 7 22.12 2.64 18.52
N GLU A 8 21.83 1.44 19.04
CA GLU A 8 22.07 0.17 18.35
C GLU A 8 21.22 0.02 17.08
N LEU A 9 19.97 0.50 17.11
CA LEU A 9 19.03 0.40 16.00
C LEU A 9 19.09 1.58 15.02
N ASP A 10 20.04 2.52 15.19
CA ASP A 10 20.21 3.73 14.38
C ASP A 10 18.89 4.48 14.13
N VAL A 11 18.08 4.62 15.18
CA VAL A 11 16.74 5.21 15.09
C VAL A 11 16.78 6.73 15.23
N LYS A 12 15.95 7.41 14.43
CA LYS A 12 15.78 8.86 14.48
C LYS A 12 15.35 9.30 15.88
N ALA A 13 15.84 10.48 16.29
CA ALA A 13 15.41 11.11 17.53
C ALA A 13 13.87 11.26 17.58
N TYR A 14 13.30 11.14 18.77
CA TYR A 14 11.86 11.22 19.05
C TYR A 14 11.00 10.09 18.46
N THR A 15 11.59 8.95 18.13
CA THR A 15 10.85 7.72 17.79
C THR A 15 10.60 6.87 19.03
N GLN A 16 9.37 6.38 19.18
CA GLN A 16 8.99 5.54 20.32
C GLN A 16 9.06 4.05 20.01
N TRP A 17 9.06 3.67 18.73
CA TRP A 17 8.97 2.29 18.26
C TRP A 17 10.22 1.91 17.49
N SER A 18 10.53 0.61 17.50
CA SER A 18 11.62 0.08 16.70
C SER A 18 11.21 0.08 15.21
N PRO A 19 12.18 0.22 14.28
CA PRO A 19 11.88 0.18 12.84
C PRO A 19 11.22 -1.14 12.41
N TYR A 20 11.57 -2.24 13.09
CA TYR A 20 10.95 -3.54 12.86
C TYR A 20 9.48 -3.56 13.24
N LEU A 21 9.11 -2.96 14.37
CA LEU A 21 7.71 -2.87 14.79
C LEU A 21 6.90 -2.03 13.79
N GLU A 22 7.45 -0.91 13.32
CA GLU A 22 6.81 -0.10 12.27
C GLU A 22 6.61 -0.88 10.97
N LYS A 23 7.61 -1.68 10.56
CA LYS A 23 7.52 -2.55 9.40
C LYS A 23 6.42 -3.62 9.55
N CYS A 24 6.31 -4.23 10.73
CA CYS A 24 5.22 -5.18 11.02
C CYS A 24 3.84 -4.51 10.88
N CYS A 25 3.68 -3.28 11.38
CA CYS A 25 2.43 -2.53 11.21
C CYS A 25 2.07 -2.29 9.75
N LEU A 26 3.05 -1.87 8.94
CA LEU A 26 2.85 -1.66 7.51
C LEU A 26 2.42 -2.95 6.81
N TRP A 27 3.05 -4.07 7.15
CA TRP A 27 2.72 -5.37 6.58
C TRP A 27 1.30 -5.84 6.93
N LEU A 28 0.91 -5.76 8.20
CA LEU A 28 -0.44 -6.15 8.61
C LEU A 28 -1.49 -5.20 8.00
N SER A 29 -1.25 -3.89 8.08
CA SER A 29 -2.13 -2.88 7.47
C SER A 29 -2.28 -2.99 5.95
N ALA A 30 -1.37 -3.67 5.26
CA ALA A 30 -1.50 -3.94 3.82
C ALA A 30 -2.44 -5.12 3.51
N ASN A 31 -2.63 -6.03 4.46
CA ASN A 31 -3.43 -7.25 4.27
C ASN A 31 -4.82 -7.16 4.89
N GLU A 32 -5.03 -6.25 5.84
CA GLU A 32 -6.27 -6.15 6.61
C GLU A 32 -6.58 -4.72 7.10
N SER A 33 -7.75 -4.55 7.72
CA SER A 33 -8.17 -3.26 8.32
C SER A 33 -7.27 -2.85 9.49
N TYR A 34 -7.10 -1.55 9.71
CA TYR A 34 -6.30 -1.02 10.82
C TYR A 34 -6.75 -1.49 12.21
N GLU A 35 -8.05 -1.77 12.39
CA GLU A 35 -8.59 -2.34 13.62
C GLU A 35 -8.07 -3.76 13.86
N ARG A 36 -8.08 -4.60 12.83
CA ARG A 36 -7.56 -5.97 12.91
C ARG A 36 -6.05 -5.99 13.06
N ALA A 37 -5.34 -5.15 12.31
CA ALA A 37 -3.90 -5.00 12.46
C ALA A 37 -3.50 -4.59 13.88
N ALA A 38 -4.33 -3.80 14.58
CA ALA A 38 -4.09 -3.41 15.97
C ALA A 38 -4.24 -4.58 16.94
N GLU A 39 -5.27 -5.40 16.74
CA GLU A 39 -5.47 -6.65 17.50
C GLU A 39 -4.30 -7.62 17.27
N ASP A 40 -3.91 -7.84 16.01
CA ASP A 40 -2.85 -8.77 15.63
C ASP A 40 -1.48 -8.35 16.17
N ILE A 41 -1.12 -7.07 16.06
CA ILE A 41 0.11 -6.54 16.66
C ILE A 41 0.14 -6.80 18.16
N GLN A 42 -0.97 -6.56 18.86
CA GLN A 42 -1.03 -6.76 20.31
C GLN A 42 -0.84 -8.23 20.67
N VAL A 43 -1.47 -9.15 19.93
CA VAL A 43 -1.33 -10.59 20.14
C VAL A 43 0.09 -11.07 19.85
N LEU A 44 0.69 -10.61 18.74
CA LEU A 44 2.01 -11.09 18.28
C LEU A 44 3.18 -10.51 19.08
N THR A 45 3.06 -9.28 19.55
CA THR A 45 4.19 -8.54 20.14
C THR A 45 3.99 -8.14 21.60
N GLY A 46 2.76 -8.21 22.11
CA GLY A 46 2.39 -7.69 23.43
C GLY A 46 2.30 -6.16 23.49
N VAL A 47 2.60 -5.45 22.40
CA VAL A 47 2.58 -3.99 22.34
C VAL A 47 1.22 -3.51 21.85
N VAL A 48 0.63 -2.53 22.55
CA VAL A 48 -0.64 -1.93 22.14
C VAL A 48 -0.38 -0.77 21.18
N MET A 49 -0.97 -0.83 19.99
CA MET A 49 -1.01 0.29 19.05
C MET A 49 -2.41 0.46 18.48
N SER A 50 -2.96 1.68 18.55
CA SER A 50 -4.31 1.97 18.07
C SER A 50 -4.40 1.90 16.55
N HIS A 51 -5.60 1.61 16.02
CA HIS A 51 -5.89 1.70 14.58
C HIS A 51 -5.52 3.07 13.99
N SER A 52 -5.78 4.16 14.73
CA SER A 52 -5.44 5.53 14.31
C SER A 52 -3.94 5.77 14.20
N THR A 53 -3.15 5.04 14.99
CA THR A 53 -1.70 5.07 14.92
C THR A 53 -1.20 4.32 13.70
N GLN A 54 -1.78 3.15 13.40
CA GLN A 54 -1.46 2.40 12.19
C GLN A 54 -1.80 3.21 10.93
N GLN A 55 -2.98 3.82 10.90
CA GLN A 55 -3.39 4.68 9.79
C GLN A 55 -2.41 5.85 9.59
N ARG A 56 -2.03 6.55 10.67
CA ARG A 56 -1.02 7.61 10.60
C ARG A 56 0.33 7.12 10.09
N LEU A 57 0.73 5.91 10.48
CA LEU A 57 1.99 5.31 10.07
C LEU A 57 1.99 5.03 8.56
N VAL A 58 0.92 4.41 8.05
CA VAL A 58 0.74 4.16 6.62
C VAL A 58 0.69 5.47 5.82
N HIS A 59 -0.09 6.46 6.26
CA HIS A 59 -0.25 7.73 5.54
C HIS A 59 1.00 8.61 5.51
N ARG A 60 1.92 8.44 6.47
CA ARG A 60 3.22 9.15 6.49
C ARG A 60 4.24 8.52 5.57
N GLN A 61 4.00 7.28 5.14
CA GLN A 61 4.94 6.55 4.32
C GLN A 61 4.78 6.93 2.85
N THR A 62 5.88 7.32 2.23
CA THR A 62 5.95 7.45 0.78
C THR A 62 6.16 6.07 0.19
N PHE A 63 5.25 5.65 -0.68
CA PHE A 63 5.37 4.42 -1.46
C PHE A 63 5.82 4.79 -2.87
N ASP A 64 7.08 4.55 -3.16
CA ASP A 64 7.63 4.83 -4.48
C ASP A 64 7.05 3.86 -5.51
N LEU A 65 6.69 4.40 -6.68
CA LEU A 65 6.25 3.57 -7.78
C LEU A 65 7.43 2.73 -8.32
N PRO A 66 7.21 1.45 -8.63
CA PRO A 66 8.25 0.60 -9.20
C PRO A 66 8.71 1.16 -10.55
N GLN A 67 10.03 1.32 -10.72
CA GLN A 67 10.62 1.70 -12.00
C GLN A 67 10.92 0.44 -12.80
N VAL A 68 10.22 0.27 -13.92
CA VAL A 68 10.44 -0.86 -14.83
C VAL A 68 11.31 -0.39 -15.99
N GLY A 69 12.56 -0.89 -16.02
CA GLY A 69 13.53 -0.60 -17.09
C GLY A 69 13.59 -1.66 -18.19
N GLN A 70 12.85 -2.76 -18.04
CA GLN A 70 12.82 -3.88 -18.98
C GLN A 70 11.52 -3.87 -19.80
N THR A 71 11.59 -4.42 -21.02
CA THR A 71 10.39 -4.63 -21.82
C THR A 71 9.56 -5.75 -21.19
N VAL A 72 8.24 -5.55 -21.10
CA VAL A 72 7.31 -6.53 -20.54
C VAL A 72 6.45 -7.04 -21.69
N GLU A 73 6.41 -8.37 -21.87
CA GLU A 73 5.66 -9.00 -22.96
C GLU A 73 4.14 -9.00 -22.69
N GLU A 74 3.75 -9.05 -21.42
CA GLU A 74 2.35 -9.15 -21.00
C GLU A 74 2.02 -8.20 -19.84
N MET A 75 0.93 -7.45 -20.01
CA MET A 75 0.34 -6.60 -18.98
C MET A 75 -1.14 -6.92 -18.85
N SER A 76 -1.62 -6.96 -17.61
CA SER A 76 -3.04 -7.00 -17.31
C SER A 76 -3.47 -5.74 -16.58
N VAL A 77 -4.66 -5.24 -16.93
CA VAL A 77 -5.29 -4.12 -16.26
C VAL A 77 -6.63 -4.62 -15.71
N ASP A 78 -6.78 -4.56 -14.40
CA ASP A 78 -8.04 -4.82 -13.71
C ASP A 78 -8.70 -3.50 -13.34
N GLY A 79 -10.03 -3.48 -13.42
CA GLY A 79 -10.85 -2.34 -13.07
C GLY A 79 -12.05 -2.80 -12.28
N GLY A 80 -12.33 -2.13 -11.16
CA GLY A 80 -13.46 -2.49 -10.32
C GLY A 80 -13.96 -1.31 -9.52
N LYS A 81 -15.00 -1.56 -8.72
CA LYS A 81 -15.56 -0.58 -7.79
C LYS A 81 -15.27 -1.00 -6.37
N VAL A 82 -14.67 -0.11 -5.60
CA VAL A 82 -14.53 -0.25 -4.15
C VAL A 82 -15.71 0.45 -3.48
N ARG A 83 -16.31 -0.22 -2.49
CA ARG A 83 -17.37 0.38 -1.67
C ARG A 83 -16.74 1.11 -0.49
N LEU A 84 -16.89 2.43 -0.45
CA LEU A 84 -16.54 3.25 0.69
C LEU A 84 -17.70 3.31 1.68
N ARG A 85 -17.41 3.00 2.94
CA ARG A 85 -18.38 3.14 4.02
C ARG A 85 -18.47 4.61 4.41
N THR A 86 -19.67 5.17 4.30
CA THR A 86 -20.04 6.50 4.78
C THR A 86 -20.57 6.40 6.23
N PRO A 87 -20.73 7.54 6.93
CA PRO A 87 -21.35 7.58 8.25
C PRO A 87 -22.69 6.83 8.30
N LYS A 88 -23.00 6.30 9.49
CA LYS A 88 -24.20 5.47 9.69
C LYS A 88 -25.47 6.26 9.32
N GLY A 89 -26.20 5.77 8.33
CA GLY A 89 -27.43 6.39 7.83
C GLY A 89 -27.28 7.00 6.43
N GLU A 90 -26.06 7.15 5.93
CA GLU A 90 -25.80 7.59 4.56
C GLU A 90 -25.60 6.39 3.61
N PRO A 91 -25.97 6.52 2.33
CA PRO A 91 -25.67 5.49 1.33
C PRO A 91 -24.16 5.35 1.16
N SER A 92 -23.70 4.12 0.93
CA SER A 92 -22.29 3.88 0.65
C SER A 92 -21.90 4.42 -0.73
N ASP A 93 -20.73 5.03 -0.80
CA ASP A 93 -20.13 5.49 -2.05
C ASP A 93 -19.47 4.30 -2.77
N TRP A 94 -19.59 4.25 -4.09
CA TRP A 94 -18.85 3.32 -4.93
C TRP A 94 -17.85 4.11 -5.77
N ARG A 95 -16.58 3.77 -5.66
CA ARG A 95 -15.51 4.46 -6.40
C ARG A 95 -14.74 3.49 -7.26
N ASP A 96 -14.41 3.94 -8.47
CA ASP A 96 -13.62 3.15 -9.39
C ASP A 96 -12.16 3.08 -8.95
N TYR A 97 -11.57 1.90 -9.08
CA TYR A 97 -10.13 1.68 -8.98
C TYR A 97 -9.61 1.05 -10.27
N LYS A 98 -8.31 1.23 -10.52
CA LYS A 98 -7.58 0.55 -11.59
C LYS A 98 -6.33 -0.09 -11.01
N ALA A 99 -6.10 -1.36 -11.31
CA ALA A 99 -4.88 -2.05 -10.98
C ALA A 99 -4.16 -2.46 -12.26
N VAL A 100 -2.85 -2.26 -12.28
CA VAL A 100 -1.97 -2.66 -13.38
C VAL A 100 -1.03 -3.73 -12.83
N ASN A 101 -0.96 -4.86 -13.52
CA ASN A 101 -0.02 -5.93 -13.25
C ASN A 101 0.84 -6.15 -14.50
N LEU A 102 2.12 -5.78 -14.38
CA LEU A 102 3.16 -6.10 -15.34
C LEU A 102 3.71 -7.48 -14.99
N HIS A 103 3.47 -8.46 -15.88
CA HIS A 103 3.74 -9.87 -15.58
C HIS A 103 5.19 -10.07 -15.12
N GLN A 104 5.36 -10.77 -13.99
CA GLN A 104 6.65 -11.04 -13.32
C GLN A 104 7.48 -9.80 -12.92
N CYS A 105 6.93 -8.59 -13.05
CA CYS A 105 7.69 -7.37 -12.83
C CYS A 105 7.14 -6.55 -11.65
N CYS A 106 5.89 -6.09 -11.72
CA CYS A 106 5.29 -5.36 -10.62
C CYS A 106 3.77 -5.27 -10.70
N VAL A 107 3.14 -5.07 -9.54
CA VAL A 107 1.71 -4.77 -9.41
C VAL A 107 1.57 -3.38 -8.80
N SER A 108 0.66 -2.57 -9.33
CA SER A 108 0.37 -1.23 -8.82
C SER A 108 -1.12 -0.95 -8.95
N ALA A 109 -1.74 -0.44 -7.89
CA ALA A 109 -3.16 -0.07 -7.88
C ALA A 109 -3.31 1.44 -7.64
N PHE A 110 -4.19 2.06 -8.41
CA PHE A 110 -4.47 3.48 -8.39
C PHE A 110 -5.92 3.73 -8.03
N PHE A 111 -6.12 4.67 -7.12
CA PHE A 111 -7.43 5.10 -6.67
C PHE A 111 -7.66 6.55 -7.09
N GLN A 112 -8.70 6.80 -7.91
CA GLN A 112 -9.05 8.10 -8.48
C GLN A 112 -8.02 8.76 -9.41
N GLU A 113 -6.81 8.20 -9.54
CA GLU A 113 -5.72 8.83 -10.28
C GLU A 113 -5.55 8.21 -11.67
N ASN A 114 -6.15 8.83 -12.69
CA ASN A 114 -6.03 8.37 -14.07
C ASN A 114 -4.66 8.68 -14.68
N SER A 115 -4.04 9.82 -14.35
CA SER A 115 -2.77 10.26 -14.93
C SER A 115 -1.59 9.35 -14.61
N SER A 116 -1.50 8.87 -13.36
CA SER A 116 -0.41 8.01 -12.90
C SER A 116 -0.46 6.62 -13.54
N SER A 117 -1.67 6.05 -13.68
CA SER A 117 -1.87 4.78 -14.40
C SER A 117 -1.46 4.87 -15.88
N MET A 118 -1.80 5.97 -16.55
CA MET A 118 -1.41 6.24 -17.95
C MET A 118 0.09 6.37 -18.13
N SER A 119 0.83 6.82 -17.11
CA SER A 119 2.30 6.94 -17.18
C SER A 119 3.00 5.57 -17.19
N ILE A 120 2.43 4.57 -16.52
CA ILE A 120 2.93 3.18 -16.55
C ILE A 120 2.56 2.54 -17.88
N SER A 121 1.31 2.69 -18.32
CA SER A 121 0.84 2.15 -19.60
C SER A 121 1.58 2.74 -20.81
N SER A 122 1.77 4.06 -20.86
CA SER A 122 2.47 4.72 -21.99
C SER A 122 3.98 4.43 -22.00
N ARG A 123 4.60 4.08 -20.86
CA ARG A 123 5.99 3.62 -20.81
C ARG A 123 6.17 2.20 -21.35
N SER A 124 5.20 1.32 -21.11
CA SER A 124 5.18 -0.02 -21.72
C SER A 124 4.87 0.01 -23.23
N GLU A 125 4.21 1.06 -23.73
CA GLU A 125 3.85 1.23 -25.14
C GLU A 125 5.04 1.54 -26.09
N SER A 126 6.28 1.53 -25.59
CA SER A 126 7.47 1.65 -26.46
C SER A 126 7.66 0.45 -27.42
N SER A 127 6.83 -0.61 -27.32
CA SER A 127 6.47 -1.49 -28.43
C SER A 127 5.20 -2.28 -28.07
N ALA A 128 4.14 -2.06 -28.84
CA ALA A 128 2.80 -2.68 -28.81
C ALA A 128 2.60 -3.89 -27.87
N VAL A 129 1.91 -3.67 -26.73
CA VAL A 129 1.30 -4.75 -25.94
C VAL A 129 -0.11 -5.01 -26.49
N SER A 130 -0.31 -6.19 -27.08
CA SER A 130 -1.61 -6.64 -27.57
C SER A 130 -2.48 -7.08 -26.38
N CYS A 131 -3.37 -6.21 -25.92
CA CYS A 131 -4.39 -6.58 -24.94
C CYS A 131 -5.44 -7.50 -25.60
N ASN A 132 -5.30 -8.81 -25.44
CA ASN A 132 -6.35 -9.76 -25.80
C ASN A 132 -7.47 -9.70 -24.75
N THR A 133 -8.56 -9.02 -25.09
CA THR A 133 -9.82 -9.08 -24.33
C THR A 133 -10.51 -10.40 -24.70
N THR A 134 -10.72 -11.29 -23.73
CA THR A 134 -11.61 -12.46 -23.90
C THR A 134 -13.03 -12.06 -23.61
#